data_AF-M0DX46-F1
#
_entry.id   AF-M0DX46-F1
#
_cell.length_a   1.000
_cell.length_b   1.000
_cell.length_c   1.000
_cell.angle_alpha   90.00
_cell.angle_beta   90.00
_cell.angle_gamma   90.00
#
_symmetry.space_group_name_H-M   'P 1'
#
loop_
_entity.id
_entity.type
_entity.pdbx_description
1 polymer ?
#
loop_
_entity_poly.entity_id
_entity_poly.type
_entity_poly.pdbx_seq_one_letter_code
_entity_poly.pdbx_strand_id
1 'polypeptide(L)' 'MDTTPRTERYHLVCRECPLERLYDVATDADALSRDHVAATGHRVVVDRIA' A
#
# COMPACT_ATOMS: atom_id res chain seq x y z
N MET A 1 -10.27 -21.64 -16.59
CA MET A 1 -11.07 -20.62 -15.89
C MET A 1 -10.19 -20.10 -14.76
N ASP A 2 -9.56 -18.95 -14.97
CA ASP A 2 -8.69 -18.34 -13.96
C ASP A 2 -9.57 -17.57 -12.98
N THR A 3 -10.19 -18.30 -12.04
CA THR A 3 -10.83 -17.69 -10.88
C THR A 3 -9.74 -17.34 -9.88
N THR A 4 -8.90 -16.36 -10.21
CA THR A 4 -8.13 -15.66 -9.19
C THR A 4 -9.18 -14.97 -8.31
N PRO A 5 -9.28 -15.30 -7.01
CA PRO A 5 -10.16 -14.54 -6.14
C PRO A 5 -9.72 -13.10 -6.30
N ARG A 6 -10.66 -12.21 -6.65
CA ARG A 6 -10.45 -10.77 -6.79
C ARG A 6 -10.08 -10.24 -5.41
N THR A 7 -8.85 -10.53 -5.02
CA THR A 7 -8.25 -10.20 -3.73
C THR A 7 -7.93 -8.74 -3.89
N GLU A 8 -8.70 -7.91 -3.18
CA GLU A 8 -8.51 -6.47 -3.17
C GLU A 8 -7.10 -6.21 -2.64
N ARG A 9 -6.15 -5.99 -3.56
CA ARG A 9 -4.76 -5.73 -3.19
C ARG A 9 -4.56 -4.23 -3.16
N TYR A 10 -3.84 -3.78 -2.16
CA TYR A 10 -3.51 -2.40 -1.93
C TYR A 10 -2.02 -2.24 -2.17
N HIS A 11 -1.67 -1.33 -3.07
CA HIS A 11 -0.31 -1.03 -3.45
C HIS A 11 0.12 0.27 -2.79
N LEU A 12 1.04 0.14 -1.85
CA LEU A 12 1.65 1.24 -1.15
C LEU A 12 2.99 1.58 -1.79
N VAL A 13 3.15 2.83 -2.20
CA VAL A 13 4.38 3.36 -2.80
C VAL A 13 4.74 4.68 -2.14
N CYS A 14 5.97 4.78 -1.67
CA CYS A 14 6.56 6.06 -1.31
C CYS A 14 7.16 6.73 -2.54
N ARG A 15 6.91 8.02 -2.73
CA ARG A 15 7.44 8.79 -3.88
C ARG A 15 8.84 9.36 -3.64
N GLU A 16 9.34 9.26 -2.42
CA GLU A 16 10.60 9.87 -2.00
C GLU A 16 11.68 8.83 -1.65
N CYS A 17 11.29 7.57 -1.45
CA CYS A 17 12.20 6.47 -1.16
C CYS A 17 11.75 5.20 -1.91
N PRO A 18 12.61 4.17 -2.05
CA PRO A 18 12.28 2.94 -2.77
C PRO A 18 11.33 2.01 -1.98
N LEU A 19 10.53 2.56 -1.06
CA LEU A 19 9.54 1.79 -0.30
C LEU A 19 8.33 1.50 -1.18
N GLU A 20 8.16 0.22 -1.51
CA GLU A 20 7.01 -0.30 -2.22
C GLU A 20 6.56 -1.61 -1.55
N ARG A 21 5.25 -1.73 -1.27
CA ARG A 21 4.65 -2.97 -0.75
C ARG A 21 3.24 -3.20 -1.24
N LEU A 22 2.87 -4.47 -1.29
CA LEU A 22 1.52 -4.96 -1.58
C LEU A 22 0.90 -5.52 -0.30
N TYR A 23 -0.37 -5.21 -0.10
CA TYR A 23 -1.17 -5.65 1.04
C TYR A 23 -2.49 -6.21 0.54
N ASP A 24 -3.01 -7.26 1.17
CA ASP A 24 -4.36 -7.77 0.86
C ASP A 24 -5.45 -7.11 1.74
N VAL A 25 -5.06 -6.21 2.66
CA VAL A 25 -5.94 -5.56 3.63
C VAL A 25 -5.70 -4.05 3.63
N ALA A 26 -6.76 -3.27 3.44
CA ALA A 26 -6.67 -1.80 3.34
C ALA A 26 -6.11 -1.16 4.63
N THR A 27 -6.55 -1.67 5.79
CA THR A 27 -6.14 -1.17 7.11
C THR A 27 -4.62 -1.29 7.32
N ASP A 28 -4.02 -2.37 6.83
CA ASP A 28 -2.59 -2.62 6.97
C ASP A 28 -1.77 -1.65 6.09
N ALA A 29 -2.23 -1.43 4.85
CA ALA A 29 -1.64 -0.43 3.96
C ALA A 29 -1.76 1.00 4.51
N ASP A 30 -2.93 1.38 5.04
CA ASP A 30 -3.13 2.70 5.65
C ASP A 30 -2.27 2.90 6.90
N ALA A 31 -2.17 1.87 7.75
CA ALA A 31 -1.34 1.90 8.95
C ALA A 31 0.15 2.11 8.59
N LEU A 32 0.70 1.34 7.65
CA LEU A 32 2.08 1.53 7.20
C LEU A 32 2.26 2.92 6.57
N SER A 33 1.31 3.39 5.77
CA SER A 33 1.39 4.71 5.14
C SER A 33 1.52 5.81 6.18
N ARG A 34 0.68 5.79 7.22
CA ARG A 34 0.72 6.77 8.31
C ARG A 34 2.00 6.66 9.13
N ASP A 35 2.41 5.45 9.49
CA ASP A 35 3.64 5.21 10.23
C ASP A 35 4.85 5.75 9.46
N HIS A 36 4.94 5.45 8.16
CA HIS A 36 6.02 5.93 7.32
C HIS A 36 6.02 7.46 7.18
N VAL A 37 4.87 8.08 6.92
CA VAL A 37 4.74 9.55 6.88
C VAL A 37 5.13 10.16 8.22
N ALA A 38 4.74 9.57 9.35
CA ALA A 38 5.09 10.08 10.67
C ALA A 38 6.58 9.93 10.99
N ALA A 39 7.21 8.83 10.58
CA ALA A 39 8.62 8.55 10.83
C ALA A 39 9.57 9.34 9.92
N THR A 40 9.15 9.60 8.67
CA THR A 40 10.05 10.14 7.63
C THR A 40 9.60 11.48 7.05
N GLY A 41 8.33 11.84 7.20
CA GLY A 41 7.74 12.99 6.52
C GLY A 41 7.50 12.79 5.02
N HIS A 42 7.72 11.59 4.49
CA HIS A 42 7.60 11.34 3.06
C HIS A 42 6.15 11.23 2.57
N ARG A 43 5.98 11.47 1.27
CA ARG A 43 4.75 11.29 0.53
C ARG A 43 4.55 9.84 0.13
N VAL A 44 3.67 9.18 0.86
CA VAL A 44 3.19 7.82 0.56
C VAL A 44 1.85 7.88 -0.17
N VAL A 45 1.69 7.01 -1.17
CA VAL A 45 0.46 6.82 -1.93
C VAL A 45 0.02 5.37 -1.75
N VAL A 46 -1.27 5.18 -1.45
CA VAL A 46 -1.90 3.86 -1.40
C VAL A 46 -2.92 3.79 -2.53
N ASP A 47 -2.73 2.86 -3.45
CA ASP A 47 -3.64 2.59 -4.56
C ASP A 47 -4.32 1.23 -4.36
N ARG A 48 -5.54 1.08 -4.87
CA ARG A 48 -6.29 -0.18 -4.77
C ARG A 48 -6.28 -0.86 -6.14
N ILE A 49 -5.61 -2.00 -6.19
CA ILE A 49 -5.56 -2.90 -7.34
C ILE A 49 -6.72 -3.90 -7.21
N ALA A 50 -7.64 -3.85 -8.17
CA ALA A 50 -8.90 -4.60 -8.19
C ALA A 50 -9.01 -5.58 -9.35
#